data_AF-A0A388PAZ9-F1
#
_entry.id   AF-A0A388PAZ9-F1
#
_cell.length_a   1.000
_cell.length_b   1.000
_cell.length_c   1.000
_cell.angle_alpha   90.00
_cell.angle_beta   90.00
_cell.angle_gamma   90.00
#
_symmetry.space_group_name_H-M   'P 1'
#
loop_
_entity.id
_entity.type
_entity.pdbx_description
1 polymer ?
#
loop_
_entity_poly.entity_id
_entity_poly.type
_entity_poly.pdbx_seq_one_letter_code
_entity_poly.pdbx_strand_id
1 'polypeptide(L)'
;MQLEDIKSRWNEVLDLLLEIDRITWLSFFDARLVSFENNQLTLDFADSQKFANPHDFKKTRNPSHTKSLIAAIERVFGFTPTIIER
;
A
#
# COMPACT_ATOMS: atom_id res chain seq x y z
N MET A 1 9.62 10.74 10.31
CA MET A 1 8.82 9.51 10.44
C MET A 1 9.71 8.33 10.13
N GLN A 2 9.67 7.30 10.97
CA GLN A 2 10.35 6.04 10.73
C GLN A 2 9.37 5.02 10.14
N LEU A 3 9.90 3.99 9.49
CA LEU A 3 9.09 2.89 8.96
C LEU A 3 8.26 2.21 10.07
N GLU A 4 8.78 2.15 11.29
CA GLU A 4 8.12 1.55 12.45
C GLU A 4 6.84 2.30 12.84
N ASP A 5 6.85 3.63 12.77
CA ASP A 5 5.65 4.47 12.99
C ASP A 5 4.57 4.14 11.95
N ILE A 6 4.98 3.97 10.69
CA ILE A 6 4.06 3.61 9.59
C ILE A 6 3.48 2.23 9.83
N LYS A 7 4.33 1.25 10.19
CA LYS A 7 3.91 -0.13 10.49
C LYS A 7 2.90 -0.18 11.65
N SER A 8 3.12 0.60 12.69
CA SER A 8 2.22 0.63 13.86
C SER A 8 0.80 1.10 13.51
N ARG A 9 0.66 1.99 12.52
CA ARG A 9 -0.61 2.59 12.11
C ARG A 9 -1.07 2.16 10.72
N TRP A 10 -0.41 1.15 10.12
CA TRP A 10 -0.72 0.70 8.77
C TRP A 10 -2.13 0.12 8.66
N ASN A 11 -2.59 -0.55 9.73
CA ASN A 11 -3.97 -1.05 9.78
C ASN A 11 -5.00 0.09 9.65
N GLU A 12 -4.72 1.29 10.17
CA GLU A 12 -5.61 2.45 10.00
C GLU A 12 -5.70 2.88 8.53
N VAL A 13 -4.58 2.83 7.79
CA VAL A 13 -4.56 3.11 6.34
C VAL A 13 -5.37 2.07 5.57
N LEU A 14 -5.21 0.79 5.92
CA LEU A 14 -5.96 -0.30 5.31
C LEU A 14 -7.46 -0.20 5.63
N ASP A 15 -7.83 0.17 6.85
CA ASP A 15 -9.23 0.34 7.24
C ASP A 15 -9.90 1.44 6.41
N LEU A 16 -9.25 2.60 6.26
CA LEU A 16 -9.72 3.68 5.37
C LEU A 16 -9.85 3.23 3.91
N LEU A 17 -8.89 2.46 3.41
CA LEU A 17 -8.97 1.91 2.05
C LEU A 17 -10.16 0.96 1.90
N LEU A 18 -10.43 0.14 2.91
CA LEU A 18 -11.56 -0.79 2.91
C LEU A 18 -12.90 -0.05 2.91
N GLU A 19 -13.01 1.06 3.65
CA GLU A 19 -14.19 1.92 3.66
C GLU A 19 -14.43 2.59 2.29
N ILE A 20 -13.37 2.99 1.60
CA ILE A 20 -13.45 3.67 0.30
C ILE A 20 -13.76 2.68 -0.82
N ASP A 21 -12.94 1.64 -0.97
CA ASP A 21 -13.06 0.67 -2.05
C ASP A 21 -12.38 -0.66 -1.69
N ARG A 22 -13.21 -1.69 -1.54
CA ARG A 22 -12.76 -3.05 -1.20
C ARG A 22 -11.78 -3.64 -2.24
N ILE A 23 -11.88 -3.26 -3.52
CA ILE A 23 -11.00 -3.77 -4.58
C ILE A 23 -9.58 -3.17 -4.43
N THR A 24 -9.52 -1.87 -4.15
CA THR A 24 -8.28 -1.16 -3.82
C THR A 24 -7.65 -1.77 -2.57
N TRP A 25 -8.44 -1.98 -1.51
CA TRP A 25 -7.96 -2.68 -0.32
C TRP A 25 -7.38 -4.05 -0.62
N LEU A 26 -8.09 -4.88 -1.41
CA LEU A 26 -7.62 -6.20 -1.82
C LEU A 26 -6.33 -6.15 -2.67
N SER A 27 -6.02 -5.02 -3.29
CA SER A 27 -4.80 -4.83 -4.05
C SER A 27 -3.57 -4.51 -3.18
N PHE A 28 -3.79 -4.06 -1.93
CA PHE A 28 -2.74 -3.59 -1.01
C PHE A 28 -2.71 -4.28 0.36
N PHE A 29 -3.71 -5.07 0.73
CA PHE A 29 -3.76 -5.71 2.06
C PHE A 29 -2.57 -6.66 2.32
N ASP A 30 -2.03 -7.30 1.27
CA ASP A 30 -0.85 -8.18 1.35
C ASP A 30 0.48 -7.41 1.23
N ALA A 31 0.43 -6.08 1.04
CA ALA A 31 1.64 -5.28 0.88
C ALA A 31 2.47 -5.26 2.17
N ARG A 32 3.75 -5.63 2.06
CA ARG A 32 4.72 -5.50 3.15
C ARG A 32 5.47 -4.18 3.04
N LEU A 33 5.48 -3.44 4.14
CA LEU A 33 6.27 -2.22 4.31
C LEU A 33 7.76 -2.59 4.46
N VAL A 34 8.52 -2.43 3.38
CA VAL A 34 9.95 -2.80 3.32
C VAL A 34 10.84 -1.69 3.86
N SER A 35 10.67 -0.48 3.34
CA SER A 35 11.49 0.68 3.70
C SER A 35 10.72 1.98 3.50
N PHE A 36 11.10 3.00 4.26
CA PHE A 36 10.61 4.36 4.09
C PHE A 36 11.77 5.33 4.17
N GLU A 37 12.22 5.84 3.02
CA GLU A 37 13.37 6.75 2.93
C GLU A 37 13.12 7.82 1.87
N ASN A 38 13.58 9.06 2.11
CA ASN A 38 13.40 10.18 1.17
C ASN A 38 11.95 10.38 0.69
N ASN A 39 10.98 10.23 1.60
CA ASN A 39 9.54 10.30 1.29
C ASN A 39 9.06 9.21 0.29
N GLN A 40 9.82 8.14 0.12
CA GLN A 40 9.46 6.99 -0.71
C GLN A 40 9.13 5.80 0.20
N LEU A 41 7.92 5.27 0.05
CA LEU A 41 7.45 4.09 0.76
C LEU A 41 7.55 2.87 -0.16
N THR A 42 8.45 1.95 0.17
CA THR A 42 8.64 0.72 -0.59
C THR A 42 7.72 -0.37 -0.06
N LEU A 43 6.85 -0.87 -0.94
CA LEU A 43 5.93 -1.96 -0.71
C LEU A 43 6.38 -3.19 -1.49
N ASP A 44 6.39 -4.35 -0.83
CA ASP A 44 6.72 -5.64 -1.45
C ASP A 44 5.51 -6.57 -1.40
N PHE A 45 5.26 -7.26 -2.51
CA PHE A 45 4.11 -8.14 -2.72
C PHE A 45 4.55 -9.58 -2.99
N ALA A 46 5.76 -9.97 -2.56
CA ALA A 46 6.36 -11.26 -2.92
C ALA A 46 5.61 -12.47 -2.35
N ASP A 47 4.76 -12.29 -1.34
CA ASP A 47 3.96 -13.39 -0.77
C ASP A 47 2.75 -13.75 -1.66
N SER A 48 2.03 -12.74 -2.17
CA SER A 48 0.97 -12.92 -3.20
C SER A 48 1.46 -13.65 -4.46
N GLN A 49 2.72 -13.49 -4.86
CA GLN A 49 3.28 -14.19 -6.02
C GLN A 49 3.54 -15.68 -5.79
N LYS A 50 3.59 -16.16 -4.54
CA LYS A 50 3.81 -17.59 -4.25
C LYS A 50 2.58 -18.46 -4.51
N PHE A 51 1.40 -17.87 -4.55
CA PHE A 51 0.13 -18.58 -4.76
C PHE A 51 -0.50 -18.34 -6.15
N ALA A 52 0.09 -17.46 -6.96
CA ALA A 52 -0.46 -17.08 -8.25
C ALA A 52 0.24 -17.82 -9.41
N ASN A 53 -0.50 -18.71 -10.06
CA ASN A 53 -0.45 -18.86 -11.53
C ASN A 53 -0.38 -17.45 -12.19
N PRO A 54 0.16 -17.26 -13.41
CA PRO A 54 0.59 -15.95 -13.98
C PRO A 54 -0.48 -14.86 -14.23
N HIS A 55 -1.50 -14.74 -13.39
CA HIS A 55 -2.31 -13.54 -13.22
C HIS A 55 -1.54 -12.52 -12.38
N ASP A 56 -0.67 -11.77 -13.05
CA ASP A 56 -0.02 -10.57 -12.56
C ASP A 56 -1.06 -9.58 -11.98
N PHE A 57 -1.20 -9.53 -10.65
CA PHE A 57 -1.90 -8.45 -9.94
C PHE A 57 -1.28 -7.06 -10.20
N LYS A 58 -0.09 -7.01 -10.82
CA LYS A 58 0.49 -5.80 -11.40
C LYS A 58 -0.43 -5.14 -12.44
N LYS A 59 -1.29 -5.91 -13.12
CA LYS A 59 -2.28 -5.35 -14.06
C LYS A 59 -3.54 -4.78 -13.39
N THR A 60 -3.84 -5.15 -12.14
CA THR A 60 -5.02 -4.64 -11.42
C THR A 60 -4.73 -3.41 -10.56
N ARG A 61 -3.45 -3.08 -10.30
CA ARG A 61 -3.06 -1.82 -9.65
C ARG A 61 -3.09 -0.67 -10.64
N ASN A 62 -4.29 -0.15 -10.84
CA ASN A 62 -4.51 1.05 -11.62
C ASN A 62 -3.98 2.29 -10.86
N PRO A 63 -3.61 3.38 -11.56
CA PRO A 63 -3.21 4.64 -10.93
C PRO A 63 -4.22 5.17 -9.91
N SER A 64 -5.49 4.83 -10.07
CA SER A 64 -6.56 5.19 -9.13
C SER A 64 -6.39 4.52 -7.76
N HIS A 65 -5.98 3.25 -7.72
CA HIS A 65 -5.77 2.51 -6.47
C HIS A 65 -4.59 3.12 -5.70
N THR A 66 -3.49 3.43 -6.39
CA THR A 66 -2.33 4.10 -5.79
C THR A 66 -2.69 5.49 -5.25
N LYS A 67 -3.54 6.25 -5.95
CA LYS A 67 -4.05 7.53 -5.46
C LYS A 67 -4.87 7.38 -4.18
N SER A 68 -5.77 6.41 -4.11
CA SER A 68 -6.55 6.12 -2.90
C SER A 68 -5.65 5.74 -1.72
N LEU A 69 -4.60 4.96 -1.96
CA LEU A 69 -3.62 4.62 -0.93
C LEU A 69 -2.88 5.86 -0.42
N ILE A 70 -2.38 6.72 -1.33
CA ILE A 70 -1.69 7.96 -0.95
C ILE A 70 -2.63 8.86 -0.14
N ALA A 71 -3.89 9.00 -0.54
CA ALA A 71 -4.89 9.78 0.18
C ALA A 71 -5.18 9.22 1.59
N ALA A 72 -5.25 7.89 1.73
CA ALA A 72 -5.40 7.25 3.04
C ALA A 72 -4.16 7.50 3.94
N ILE A 73 -2.95 7.41 3.38
CA ILE A 73 -1.71 7.71 4.11
C ILE A 73 -1.66 9.18 4.53
N GLU A 74 -2.04 10.10 3.63
CA GLU A 74 -2.12 11.53 3.93
C GLU A 74 -3.10 11.80 5.07
N ARG A 75 -4.23 11.09 5.11
CA ARG A 75 -5.24 11.27 6.16
C ARG A 75 -4.79 10.74 7.52
N VAL A 76 -4.03 9.64 7.57
CA VAL A 76 -3.54 9.02 8.81
C VAL A 76 -2.30 9.72 9.36
N PHE A 77 -1.39 10.12 8.47
CA PHE A 77 -0.05 10.58 8.84
C PHE A 77 0.28 12.02 8.44
N GLY A 78 -0.55 12.66 7.61
CA GLY A 78 -0.36 14.06 7.21
C GLY A 78 0.71 14.29 6.14
N PHE A 79 1.10 13.27 5.38
CA PHE A 79 2.06 13.41 4.28
C PHE A 79 1.74 12.47 3.11
N THR A 80 2.25 12.82 1.92
CA THR A 80 2.04 12.06 0.68
C THR A 80 3.35 11.39 0.24
N PRO A 81 3.57 10.09 0.55
CA PRO A 81 4.74 9.38 0.03
C PRO A 81 4.62 9.07 -1.46
N THR A 82 5.78 8.90 -2.09
CA THR A 82 5.87 8.19 -3.37
C THR A 82 5.86 6.69 -3.10
N ILE A 83 4.90 5.96 -3.67
CA ILE A 83 4.82 4.51 -3.53
C ILE A 83 5.77 3.85 -4.53
N ILE A 84 6.68 3.03 -4.02
CA ILE A 84 7.61 2.21 -4.82
C ILE A 84 7.23 0.75 -4.61
N GLU A 85 7.05 0.01 -5.69
CA GLU A 85 6.76 -1.43 -5.62
C GLU A 85 8.03 -2.22 -5.88
N ARG A 86 8.35 -3.16 -5.00
CA ARG A 86 9.48 -4.10 -5.14
C ARG A 86 9.00 -5.48 -5.58
#